data_AF-A0A2R6DRV6-F1
#
_entry.id   AF-A0A2R6DRV6-F1
#
_cell.length_a   1.000
_cell.length_b   1.000
_cell.length_c   1.000
_cell.angle_alpha   90.00
_cell.angle_beta   90.00
_cell.angle_gamma   90.00
#
_symmetry.space_group_name_H-M   'P 1'
#
loop_
_entity.id
_entity.type
_entity.pdbx_description
1 polymer ?
#
loop_
_entity_poly.entity_id
_entity_poly.type
_entity_poly.pdbx_seq_one_letter_code
_entity_poly.pdbx_strand_id
1 'polypeptide(L)'
;MNVPQGNLLRKRVVTDLATPLSQALDASVTGYARLEPGDTLLLDAEGVGVITFADGVPVVAYHSGADSGGADALADIAVAGPSRVALYELDGDALAQLHDADELRVPPGLPAERLAGDPALAERTREAAPASRAAEREREQDGLAAVEQFLDDGDRVADIRERARDQAATRAEEWGFDLPGT
;
A
#
# COMPACT_ATOMS: atom_id res chain seq x y z
N MET A 1 0.17 -15.84 5.66
CA MET A 1 -1.00 -15.28 6.38
C MET A 1 -2.15 -16.30 6.44
N ASN A 2 -2.78 -16.54 7.61
CA ASN A 2 -4.03 -17.32 7.71
C ASN A 2 -5.22 -16.35 7.76
N VAL A 3 -6.07 -16.35 6.73
CA VAL A 3 -7.31 -15.56 6.73
C VAL A 3 -8.42 -16.38 7.41
N PRO A 4 -9.21 -15.81 8.34
CA PRO A 4 -10.31 -16.53 8.99
C PRO A 4 -11.32 -17.07 7.97
N GLN A 5 -11.99 -18.19 8.26
CA GLN A 5 -12.99 -18.76 7.36
C GLN A 5 -14.24 -17.86 7.30
N GLY A 6 -14.41 -17.11 6.22
CA GLY A 6 -15.62 -16.32 5.96
C GLY A 6 -16.72 -17.10 5.21
N ASN A 7 -17.91 -16.51 5.11
CA ASN A 7 -19.02 -17.03 4.31
C ASN A 7 -18.82 -16.69 2.84
N LEU A 8 -18.74 -17.69 1.97
CA LEU A 8 -18.55 -17.46 0.53
C LEU A 8 -19.81 -16.80 -0.07
N LEU A 9 -19.67 -15.55 -0.50
CA LEU A 9 -20.75 -14.81 -1.19
C LEU A 9 -20.78 -15.14 -2.68
N ARG A 10 -19.60 -15.15 -3.32
CA ARG A 10 -19.50 -15.34 -4.78
C ARG A 10 -18.14 -15.84 -5.19
N LYS A 11 -18.12 -16.64 -6.26
CA LYS A 11 -16.89 -17.15 -6.89
C LYS A 11 -17.01 -17.07 -8.40
N ARG A 12 -16.03 -16.48 -9.08
CA ARG A 12 -15.95 -16.43 -10.55
C ARG A 12 -14.51 -16.27 -11.05
N VAL A 13 -14.26 -16.68 -12.28
CA VAL A 13 -13.03 -16.36 -13.00
C VAL A 13 -13.25 -15.04 -13.73
N VAL A 14 -12.30 -14.12 -13.62
CA VAL A 14 -12.35 -12.80 -14.27
C VAL A 14 -11.00 -12.47 -14.92
N THR A 15 -11.05 -11.67 -15.96
CA THR A 15 -9.87 -11.11 -16.64
C THR A 15 -9.46 -9.75 -16.08
N ASP A 16 -10.38 -9.05 -15.43
CA ASP A 16 -10.18 -7.77 -14.74
C ASP A 16 -10.92 -7.76 -13.41
N LEU A 17 -10.52 -6.86 -12.52
CA LEU A 17 -11.09 -6.76 -11.17
C LEU A 17 -12.09 -5.61 -11.00
N ALA A 18 -12.45 -4.91 -12.08
CA ALA A 18 -13.38 -3.78 -12.02
C ALA A 18 -14.76 -4.23 -11.52
N THR A 19 -15.30 -5.27 -12.14
CA THR A 19 -16.63 -5.79 -11.79
C THR A 19 -16.71 -6.30 -10.35
N PRO A 20 -15.78 -7.13 -9.83
CA PRO A 20 -15.87 -7.59 -8.44
C PRO A 20 -15.66 -6.47 -7.42
N LEU A 21 -14.78 -5.50 -7.70
CA LEU A 21 -14.59 -4.35 -6.82
C LEU A 21 -15.83 -3.45 -6.77
N SER A 22 -16.44 -3.12 -7.92
CA SER A 22 -17.70 -2.35 -7.93
C SER A 22 -18.80 -3.10 -7.19
N GLN A 23 -18.93 -4.42 -7.37
CA GLN A 23 -19.96 -5.20 -6.68
C GLN A 23 -19.76 -5.25 -5.16
N ALA A 24 -18.51 -5.35 -4.70
CA ALA A 24 -18.21 -5.30 -3.26
C ALA A 24 -18.59 -3.93 -2.67
N LEU A 25 -18.28 -2.85 -3.40
CA LEU A 25 -18.67 -1.49 -3.03
C LEU A 25 -20.19 -1.30 -2.98
N ASP A 26 -20.88 -1.70 -4.05
CA ASP A 26 -22.34 -1.53 -4.20
C ASP A 26 -23.14 -2.34 -3.16
N ALA A 27 -22.61 -3.48 -2.74
CA ALA A 27 -23.21 -4.34 -1.71
C ALA A 27 -22.69 -4.05 -0.30
N SER A 28 -21.81 -3.04 -0.13
CA SER A 28 -21.17 -2.67 1.14
C SER A 28 -20.59 -3.87 1.89
N VAL A 29 -19.86 -4.73 1.18
CA VAL A 29 -19.36 -5.99 1.76
C VAL A 29 -18.26 -5.73 2.78
N THR A 30 -18.43 -6.28 3.98
CA THR A 30 -17.36 -6.39 4.98
C THR A 30 -16.82 -7.82 4.98
N GLY A 31 -15.52 -7.97 4.72
CA GLY A 31 -14.92 -9.28 4.50
C GLY A 31 -13.65 -9.23 3.66
N TYR A 32 -13.44 -10.23 2.81
CA TYR A 32 -12.24 -10.31 1.98
C TYR A 32 -12.47 -11.01 0.63
N ALA A 33 -11.76 -10.56 -0.39
CA ALA A 33 -11.62 -11.26 -1.66
C ALA A 33 -10.31 -12.03 -1.69
N ARG A 34 -10.40 -13.27 -2.14
CA ARG A 34 -9.26 -14.14 -2.43
C ARG A 34 -9.11 -14.27 -3.93
N LEU A 35 -7.91 -13.97 -4.41
CA LEU A 35 -7.55 -13.97 -5.82
C LEU A 35 -6.54 -15.08 -6.07
N GLU A 36 -6.97 -16.10 -6.79
CA GLU A 36 -6.13 -17.21 -7.21
C GLU A 36 -5.84 -17.06 -8.71
N PRO A 37 -4.57 -17.00 -9.14
CA PRO A 37 -4.22 -17.04 -10.55
C PRO A 37 -4.80 -18.31 -11.21
N GLY A 38 -5.40 -18.17 -12.39
CA GLY A 38 -5.98 -19.30 -13.12
C GLY A 38 -4.91 -20.08 -13.87
N ASP A 39 -4.48 -21.22 -13.32
CA ASP A 39 -3.56 -22.20 -13.94
C ASP A 39 -2.37 -21.57 -14.68
N THR A 40 -1.37 -21.11 -13.93
CA THR A 40 -0.06 -20.79 -14.49
C THR A 40 0.86 -22.01 -14.35
N LEU A 41 0.92 -22.80 -15.42
CA LEU A 41 1.98 -23.79 -15.66
C LEU A 41 3.39 -23.16 -15.76
N LEU A 42 3.52 -21.83 -15.66
CA LEU A 42 4.73 -21.07 -15.90
C LEU A 42 4.67 -19.78 -15.07
N LEU A 43 5.73 -19.52 -14.31
CA LEU A 43 6.10 -18.29 -13.57
C LEU A 43 5.95 -18.39 -12.04
N ASP A 44 7.10 -18.24 -11.39
CA ASP A 44 7.43 -18.34 -9.96
C ASP A 44 6.70 -17.36 -9.02
N ALA A 45 5.57 -16.78 -9.44
CA ALA A 45 4.67 -16.01 -8.58
C ALA A 45 3.50 -16.90 -8.15
N GLU A 46 3.81 -18.05 -7.55
CA GLU A 46 2.82 -18.93 -6.93
C GLU A 46 2.27 -18.23 -5.69
N GLY A 47 1.11 -17.59 -5.80
CA GLY A 47 0.59 -16.79 -4.72
C GLY A 47 -0.91 -16.56 -4.81
N VAL A 48 -1.52 -16.47 -3.64
CA VAL A 48 -2.89 -16.01 -3.48
C VAL A 48 -2.83 -14.54 -3.08
N GLY A 49 -3.50 -13.69 -3.85
CA GLY A 49 -3.79 -12.32 -3.46
C GLY A 49 -4.99 -12.27 -2.50
N VAL A 50 -4.92 -11.41 -1.49
CA VAL A 50 -6.01 -11.14 -0.56
C VAL A 50 -6.24 -9.64 -0.49
N ILE A 51 -7.50 -9.22 -0.63
CA ILE A 51 -7.92 -7.83 -0.43
C ILE A 51 -9.04 -7.84 0.59
N THR A 52 -8.93 -7.07 1.66
CA THR A 52 -10.01 -6.93 2.65
C THR A 52 -10.84 -5.69 2.39
N PHE A 53 -12.11 -5.75 2.81
CA PHE A 53 -13.09 -4.69 2.66
C PHE A 53 -13.76 -4.40 3.99
N ALA A 54 -14.01 -3.11 4.23
CA ALA A 54 -14.93 -2.63 5.25
C ALA A 54 -16.02 -1.82 4.55
N ASP A 55 -17.27 -2.25 4.67
CA ASP A 55 -18.43 -1.64 4.02
C ASP A 55 -18.23 -1.45 2.49
N GLY A 56 -17.55 -2.40 1.85
CA GLY A 56 -17.24 -2.40 0.43
C GLY A 56 -16.00 -1.58 0.04
N VAL A 57 -15.38 -0.88 0.98
CA VAL A 57 -14.18 -0.08 0.78
C VAL A 57 -12.93 -0.92 1.05
N PRO A 58 -11.96 -1.01 0.11
CA PRO A 58 -10.71 -1.73 0.34
C PRO A 58 -9.89 -1.12 1.48
N VAL A 59 -9.34 -1.97 2.35
CA VAL A 59 -8.53 -1.54 3.50
C VAL A 59 -7.11 -2.10 3.43
N VAL A 60 -6.96 -3.40 3.21
CA VAL A 60 -5.67 -4.10 3.15
C VAL A 60 -5.53 -4.88 1.86
N ALA A 61 -4.30 -4.95 1.34
CA ALA A 61 -3.91 -5.91 0.32
C ALA A 61 -2.68 -6.71 0.78
N TYR A 62 -2.64 -8.00 0.45
CA TYR A 62 -1.51 -8.89 0.72
C TYR A 62 -1.38 -9.95 -0.36
N HIS A 63 -0.13 -10.27 -0.74
CA HIS A 63 0.17 -11.33 -1.69
C HIS A 63 1.02 -12.41 -1.03
N SER A 64 0.44 -13.60 -0.85
CA SER A 64 1.10 -14.70 -0.11
C SER A 64 2.30 -15.32 -0.82
N GLY A 65 2.40 -15.22 -2.15
CA GLY A 65 3.53 -15.76 -2.90
C GLY A 65 4.79 -14.91 -2.79
N ALA A 66 4.61 -13.59 -2.78
CA ALA A 66 5.69 -12.62 -2.70
C ALA A 66 5.95 -12.14 -1.25
N ASP A 67 5.07 -12.52 -0.32
CA ASP A 67 5.04 -12.04 1.06
C ASP A 67 5.04 -10.50 1.15
N SER A 68 4.29 -9.87 0.23
CA SER A 68 4.21 -8.41 0.10
C SER A 68 2.85 -7.90 0.59
N GLY A 69 2.85 -6.69 1.16
CA GLY A 69 1.66 -5.99 1.65
C GLY A 69 1.41 -4.70 0.87
N GLY A 70 0.22 -4.12 1.06
CA GLY A 70 -0.07 -2.77 0.59
C GLY A 70 0.02 -2.61 -0.93
N ALA A 71 0.68 -1.54 -1.39
CA ALA A 71 0.79 -1.22 -2.81
C ALA A 71 1.61 -2.26 -3.61
N ASP A 72 2.62 -2.86 -2.98
CA ASP A 72 3.47 -3.87 -3.63
C ASP A 72 2.66 -5.16 -3.91
N ALA A 73 1.81 -5.55 -2.96
CA ALA A 73 0.88 -6.67 -3.16
C ALA A 73 -0.06 -6.45 -4.36
N LEU A 74 -0.54 -5.22 -4.57
CA LEU A 74 -1.39 -4.89 -5.72
C LEU A 74 -0.62 -5.01 -7.04
N ALA A 75 0.66 -4.65 -7.06
CA ALA A 75 1.49 -4.80 -8.25
C ALA A 75 1.68 -6.28 -8.61
N ASP A 76 1.95 -7.13 -7.62
CA ASP A 76 2.12 -8.58 -7.83
C ASP A 76 0.82 -9.23 -8.34
N ILE A 77 -0.33 -8.86 -7.75
CA ILE A 77 -1.65 -9.35 -8.18
C ILE A 77 -1.97 -8.93 -9.62
N ALA A 78 -1.64 -7.70 -10.03
CA ALA A 78 -1.94 -7.19 -11.37
C ALA A 78 -1.22 -7.96 -12.48
N VAL A 79 -0.04 -8.52 -12.20
CA VAL A 79 0.78 -9.24 -13.17
C VAL A 79 0.31 -10.69 -13.39
N ALA A 80 -0.45 -11.25 -12.45
CA ALA A 80 -0.80 -12.67 -12.42
C ALA A 80 -1.82 -13.14 -13.49
N GLY A 81 -2.36 -12.23 -14.32
CA GLY A 81 -3.29 -12.57 -15.40
C GLY A 81 -4.70 -12.95 -14.90
N PRO A 82 -5.49 -13.70 -15.70
CA PRO A 82 -6.85 -14.07 -15.33
C PRO A 82 -6.88 -14.77 -13.97
N SER A 83 -7.75 -14.27 -13.09
CA SER A 83 -7.78 -14.71 -11.70
C SER A 83 -9.16 -15.21 -11.33
N ARG A 84 -9.20 -16.30 -10.57
CA ARG A 84 -10.38 -16.76 -9.85
C ARG A 84 -10.53 -15.93 -8.60
N VAL A 85 -11.60 -15.16 -8.55
CA VAL A 85 -11.97 -14.32 -7.41
C VAL A 85 -13.05 -15.02 -6.60
N ALA A 86 -12.80 -15.17 -5.31
CA ALA A 86 -13.77 -15.64 -4.32
C ALA A 86 -13.96 -14.55 -3.26
N LEU A 87 -15.16 -14.01 -3.15
CA LEU A 87 -15.53 -12.99 -2.17
C LEU A 87 -16.19 -13.65 -0.97
N TYR A 88 -15.68 -13.34 0.22
CA TYR A 88 -16.15 -13.85 1.49
C TYR A 88 -16.64 -12.70 2.36
N GLU A 89 -17.75 -12.90 3.03
CA GLU A 89 -18.19 -12.06 4.14
C GLU A 89 -17.55 -12.55 5.43
N LEU A 90 -17.05 -11.62 6.23
CA LEU A 90 -16.46 -11.91 7.53
C LEU A 90 -16.69 -10.71 8.45
N ASP A 91 -16.90 -10.99 9.73
CA ASP A 91 -17.06 -9.95 10.74
C ASP A 91 -15.84 -9.00 10.75
N GLY A 92 -16.11 -7.70 10.83
CA GLY A 92 -15.08 -6.66 10.87
C GLY A 92 -14.14 -6.80 12.07
N ASP A 93 -14.64 -7.32 13.19
CA ASP A 93 -13.82 -7.56 14.39
C ASP A 93 -12.73 -8.60 14.14
N ALA A 94 -13.00 -9.59 13.27
CA ALA A 94 -12.01 -10.59 12.88
C ALA A 94 -10.93 -10.02 11.94
N LEU A 95 -11.21 -8.89 11.29
CA LEU A 95 -10.30 -8.18 10.38
C LEU A 95 -9.57 -7.02 11.05
N ALA A 96 -9.99 -6.58 12.24
CA ALA A 96 -9.44 -5.40 12.93
C ALA A 96 -7.91 -5.44 13.06
N GLN A 97 -7.34 -6.57 13.49
CA GLN A 97 -5.89 -6.73 13.61
C GLN A 97 -5.15 -6.56 12.28
N LEU A 98 -5.77 -7.00 11.18
CA LEU A 98 -5.19 -6.82 9.85
C LEU A 98 -5.30 -5.36 9.40
N HIS A 99 -6.44 -4.74 9.67
CA HIS A 99 -6.70 -3.35 9.35
C HIS A 99 -5.81 -2.40 10.16
N ASP A 100 -5.31 -2.79 11.32
CA ASP A 100 -4.37 -1.97 12.12
C ASP A 100 -2.90 -2.08 11.66
N ALA A 101 -2.57 -2.99 10.74
CA ALA A 101 -1.22 -3.14 10.22
C ALA A 101 -0.96 -2.16 9.05
N ASP A 102 -0.32 -1.03 9.34
CA ASP A 102 -0.05 0.04 8.36
C ASP A 102 0.69 -0.44 7.11
N GLU A 103 1.62 -1.38 7.24
CA GLU A 103 2.38 -1.97 6.12
C GLU A 103 1.51 -2.74 5.11
N LEU A 104 0.31 -3.18 5.52
CA LEU A 104 -0.63 -3.91 4.68
C LEU A 104 -1.71 -3.00 4.10
N ARG A 105 -1.85 -1.77 4.63
CA ARG A 105 -2.91 -0.85 4.25
C ARG A 105 -2.74 -0.36 2.82
N VAL A 106 -3.88 -0.17 2.16
CA VAL A 106 -3.96 0.45 0.84
C VAL A 106 -4.90 1.65 0.88
N PRO A 107 -4.60 2.74 0.14
CA PRO A 107 -5.57 3.81 -0.07
C PRO A 107 -6.85 3.28 -0.74
N PRO A 108 -8.05 3.80 -0.39
CA PRO A 108 -9.34 3.25 -0.85
C PRO A 108 -9.46 3.11 -2.38
N GLY A 109 -8.96 4.10 -3.14
CA GLY A 109 -9.03 4.09 -4.60
C GLY A 109 -7.92 3.27 -5.28
N LEU A 110 -6.85 2.92 -4.57
CA LEU A 110 -5.65 2.35 -5.19
C LEU A 110 -5.91 0.97 -5.84
N PRO A 111 -6.68 0.05 -5.23
CA PRO A 111 -7.01 -1.23 -5.88
C PRO A 111 -7.77 -1.05 -7.20
N ALA A 112 -8.70 -0.09 -7.29
CA ALA A 112 -9.42 0.18 -8.53
C ALA A 112 -8.49 0.78 -9.61
N GLU A 113 -7.56 1.65 -9.22
CA GLU A 113 -6.57 2.21 -10.14
C GLU A 113 -5.59 1.14 -10.66
N ARG A 114 -5.06 0.31 -9.76
CA ARG A 114 -3.98 -0.65 -10.08
C ARG A 114 -4.47 -1.94 -10.71
N LEU A 115 -5.60 -2.47 -10.24
CA LEU A 115 -6.09 -3.79 -10.65
C LEU A 115 -7.15 -3.74 -11.74
N ALA A 116 -7.89 -2.64 -11.81
CA ALA A 116 -8.97 -2.45 -12.77
C ALA A 116 -8.66 -1.37 -13.82
N GLY A 117 -7.70 -0.48 -13.56
CA GLY A 117 -7.45 0.68 -14.43
C GLY A 117 -8.67 1.61 -14.50
N ASP A 118 -9.52 1.62 -13.47
CA ASP A 118 -10.80 2.34 -13.45
C ASP A 118 -10.75 3.53 -12.48
N PRO A 119 -10.46 4.75 -12.98
CA PRO A 119 -10.38 5.94 -12.15
C PRO A 119 -11.74 6.38 -11.59
N ALA A 120 -12.85 6.05 -12.26
CA ALA A 120 -14.18 6.39 -11.78
C ALA A 120 -14.58 5.52 -10.58
N LEU A 121 -14.28 4.22 -10.64
CA LEU A 121 -14.44 3.34 -9.49
C LEU A 121 -13.53 3.76 -8.33
N ALA A 122 -12.32 4.21 -8.60
CA ALA A 122 -11.40 4.70 -7.58
C ALA A 122 -11.96 5.91 -6.83
N GLU A 123 -12.55 6.88 -7.55
CA GLU A 123 -13.22 8.04 -6.95
C GLU A 123 -14.39 7.62 -6.07
N ARG A 124 -15.31 6.80 -6.60
CA ARG A 124 -16.47 6.30 -5.84
C ARG A 124 -16.05 5.59 -4.56
N THR A 125 -14.96 4.84 -4.61
CA THR A 125 -14.43 4.13 -3.44
C THR A 125 -13.80 5.09 -2.42
N ARG A 126 -13.17 6.19 -2.89
CA ARG A 126 -12.68 7.27 -2.02
C ARG A 126 -13.83 8.03 -1.36
N GLU A 127 -14.90 8.34 -2.09
CA GLU A 127 -16.09 9.01 -1.55
C GLU A 127 -16.84 8.15 -0.51
N ALA A 128 -16.87 6.83 -0.70
CA ALA A 128 -17.48 5.90 0.25
C ALA A 128 -16.62 5.65 1.50
N ALA A 129 -15.33 6.01 1.46
CA ALA A 129 -14.43 5.75 2.57
C ALA A 129 -14.80 6.59 3.81
N PRO A 130 -14.61 6.06 5.04
CA PRO A 130 -14.80 6.83 6.26
C PRO A 130 -13.95 8.11 6.28
N ALA A 131 -14.49 9.20 6.84
CA ALA A 131 -13.80 10.49 6.89
C ALA A 131 -12.41 10.44 7.56
N SER A 132 -12.20 9.51 8.49
CA SER A 132 -10.89 9.25 9.11
C SER A 132 -9.81 8.88 8.07
N ARG A 133 -10.19 8.20 6.99
CA ARG A 133 -9.29 7.80 5.89
C ARG A 133 -8.93 8.96 4.99
N ALA A 134 -9.85 9.89 4.75
CA ALA A 134 -9.56 11.12 4.03
C ALA A 134 -8.53 11.99 4.80
N ALA A 135 -8.74 12.16 6.11
CA ALA A 135 -7.84 12.93 6.97
C ALA A 135 -6.44 12.30 7.14
N GLU A 136 -6.31 10.98 7.02
CA GLU A 136 -5.02 10.29 7.00
C GLU A 136 -4.23 10.62 5.72
N ARG A 137 -4.90 10.58 4.56
CA ARG A 137 -4.31 10.91 3.27
C ARG A 137 -3.88 12.38 3.17
N GLU A 138 -4.69 13.29 3.71
CA GLU A 138 -4.34 14.72 3.79
C GLU A 138 -3.09 14.95 4.64
N ARG A 139 -3.01 14.30 5.81
CA ARG A 139 -1.82 14.38 6.68
C ARG A 139 -0.55 13.83 6.02
N GLU A 140 -0.64 12.75 5.25
CA GLU A 140 0.49 12.22 4.48
C GLU A 140 0.96 13.20 3.40
N GLN A 141 0.01 13.82 2.67
CA GLN A 141 0.32 14.81 1.63
C GLN A 141 0.95 16.08 2.21
N ASP A 142 0.43 16.58 3.33
CA ASP A 142 1.01 17.72 4.05
C ASP A 142 2.44 17.40 4.51
N GLY A 143 2.70 16.19 5.00
CA GLY A 143 4.03 15.72 5.37
C GLY A 143 5.00 15.67 4.19
N LEU A 144 4.56 15.13 3.05
CA LEU A 144 5.34 15.12 1.80
C LEU A 144 5.65 16.54 1.31
N ALA A 145 4.66 17.44 1.31
CA ALA A 145 4.84 18.84 0.94
C ALA A 145 5.80 19.58 1.90
N ALA A 146 5.78 19.26 3.19
CA ALA A 146 6.72 19.82 4.17
C ALA A 146 8.16 19.32 3.94
N VAL A 147 8.36 18.06 3.56
CA VAL A 147 9.67 17.51 3.18
C VAL A 147 10.16 18.13 1.87
N GLU A 148 9.30 18.25 0.86
CA GLU A 148 9.62 18.94 -0.39
C GLU A 148 10.00 20.40 -0.13
N GLN A 149 9.25 21.11 0.71
CA GLN A 149 9.59 22.47 1.13
C GLN A 149 10.92 22.54 1.87
N PHE A 150 11.23 21.59 2.77
CA PHE A 150 12.53 21.52 3.46
C PHE A 150 13.70 21.26 2.49
N LEU A 151 13.47 20.46 1.44
CA LEU A 151 14.48 20.19 0.40
C LEU A 151 14.65 21.36 -0.58
N ASP A 152 13.58 22.11 -0.85
CA ASP A 152 13.59 23.33 -1.65
C ASP A 152 14.22 24.51 -0.88
N ASP A 153 14.25 24.44 0.45
CA ASP A 153 15.03 25.30 1.37
C ASP A 153 16.56 24.98 1.31
N GLY A 154 17.08 24.71 0.10
CA GLY A 154 18.45 24.26 -0.17
C GLY A 154 19.57 25.18 0.34
N ASP A 155 19.26 26.44 0.63
CA ASP A 155 20.19 27.39 1.25
C ASP A 155 20.52 27.03 2.72
N ARG A 156 19.68 26.24 3.41
CA ARG A 156 19.93 25.80 4.80
C ARG A 156 20.88 24.60 4.92
N VAL A 157 20.91 23.73 3.90
CA VAL A 157 21.78 22.52 3.89
C VAL A 157 23.24 22.89 3.60
N ALA A 158 23.49 23.94 2.81
CA ALA A 158 24.84 24.46 2.57
C ALA A 158 25.48 24.98 3.88
N ASP A 159 24.70 25.68 4.70
CA ASP A 159 25.10 26.29 5.96
C ASP A 159 25.50 25.26 7.04
N ILE A 160 24.83 24.09 7.08
CA ILE A 160 25.20 22.97 7.97
C ILE A 160 26.50 22.29 7.50
N ARG A 161 26.72 22.20 6.18
CA ARG A 161 27.91 21.57 5.60
C ARG A 161 29.17 22.41 5.78
N GLU A 162 29.03 23.74 5.80
CA GLU A 162 30.13 24.68 6.05
C GLU A 162 30.55 24.68 7.52
N ARG A 163 29.60 24.69 8.47
CA ARG A 163 29.90 24.59 9.92
C ARG A 163 30.56 23.27 10.34
N ALA A 164 30.34 22.19 9.59
CA ALA A 164 30.99 20.91 9.83
C ALA A 164 32.48 20.89 9.37
N ARG A 165 32.85 21.68 8.35
CA ARG A 165 34.25 21.78 7.89
C ARG A 165 35.12 22.59 8.83
N ASP A 166 34.60 23.71 9.37
CA ASP A 166 35.37 24.53 10.31
C ASP A 166 35.63 23.83 11.66
N GLN A 167 34.68 23.06 12.19
CA GLN A 167 34.90 22.29 13.42
C GLN A 167 35.87 21.11 13.27
N ALA A 168 36.05 20.56 12.05
CA ALA A 168 37.02 19.50 11.80
C ALA A 168 38.46 20.05 11.77
N ALA A 169 38.67 21.25 11.22
CA ALA A 169 39.97 21.91 11.19
C ALA A 169 40.47 22.27 12.60
N THR A 170 39.59 22.83 13.46
CA THR A 170 39.98 23.21 14.84
C THR A 170 40.30 22.00 15.73
N ARG A 171 39.61 20.85 15.55
CA ARG A 171 39.89 19.63 16.34
C ARG A 171 41.17 18.91 15.95
N ALA A 172 41.61 19.01 14.70
CA ALA A 172 42.84 18.38 14.25
C ALA A 172 44.09 19.01 14.92
N GLU A 173 44.07 20.33 15.14
CA GLU A 173 45.13 21.06 15.85
C GLU A 173 45.15 20.74 17.35
N GLU A 174 44.00 20.53 17.99
CA GLU A 174 43.94 20.14 19.41
C GLU A 174 44.35 18.68 19.68
N TRP A 175 44.28 17.78 18.68
CA TRP A 175 44.58 16.35 18.85
C TRP A 175 45.92 15.90 18.26
N GLY A 176 46.72 16.82 17.69
CA GLY A 176 48.11 16.56 17.30
C GLY A 176 48.27 15.58 16.14
N PHE A 177 47.36 15.58 15.16
CA PHE A 177 47.56 14.82 13.92
C PHE A 177 48.32 15.68 12.91
N ASP A 178 49.60 15.36 12.72
CA ASP A 178 50.41 15.87 11.63
C ASP A 178 49.82 15.35 10.31
N LEU A 179 49.34 16.26 9.46
CA LEU A 179 48.85 15.91 8.13
C LEU A 179 50.05 15.43 7.31
N PRO A 180 50.05 14.19 6.76
CA PRO A 180 51.17 13.73 5.97
C PRO A 180 51.37 14.64 4.76
N GLY A 181 52.60 15.15 4.65
CA GLY A 181 53.04 16.08 3.62
C GLY A 181 52.75 15.61 2.19
N THR A 182 52.55 16.63 1.36
CA THR A 182 52.54 16.70 -0.12
C THR A 182 53.22 15.58 -0.88
#